data_AF-A0A0C9Z2P3-F1
#
_entry.id   AF-A0A0C9Z2P3-F1
#
_cell.length_a   1.000
_cell.length_b   1.000
_cell.length_c   1.000
_cell.angle_alpha   90.00
_cell.angle_beta   90.00
_cell.angle_gamma   90.00
#
_symmetry.space_group_name_H-M   'P 1'
#
loop_
_entity.id
_entity.type
_entity.pdbx_description
1 polymer ?
#
loop_
_entity_poly.entity_id
_entity_poly.type
_entity_poly.pdbx_seq_one_letter_code
_entity_poly.pdbx_strand_id
1 'polypeptide(L)'
;MCQTIPCSPSARQAVSASRILCLHAGCHHWFKMASGLNHHRLSFHNYSFHKSGLPVHSQSTSPHEGIVHDYHDKLTGMLKYNSNGQPIHPNSPPPPVSEKDPDDWGPYGNQLHFETAEFIFQEAEMSASKIDKLLYLWGCSSSGGQPPFSDHNKLYETIDATKLGDVRWDTFGFRYNGEWPTDNVPPWMDEVYEYWFCDPSTLVGNMFSNMEFDSEIDYAPYWDFTVGDKQRYQNFMLGDWAWLQVVRFHTSSFANAQL
;
A
#
# COMPACT_ATOMS: atom_id res chain seq x y z
N MET A 1 45.61 43.41 16.06
CA MET A 1 44.59 43.82 17.05
C MET A 1 43.37 42.94 16.83
N CYS A 2 43.18 41.92 17.68
CA CYS A 2 41.96 41.12 17.72
C CYS A 2 40.92 41.88 18.55
N GLN A 3 39.69 42.00 18.07
CA GLN A 3 38.55 42.43 18.87
C GLN A 3 37.61 41.24 19.04
N THR A 4 37.51 40.78 20.29
CA THR A 4 36.65 39.70 20.77
C THR A 4 35.25 40.24 21.06
N ILE A 5 34.22 39.61 20.49
CA ILE A 5 32.81 39.87 20.86
C ILE A 5 32.47 38.96 22.06
N PRO A 6 31.77 39.43 23.11
CA PRO A 6 31.43 38.60 24.26
C PRO A 6 30.24 37.69 23.94
N CYS A 7 30.46 36.38 23.96
CA CYS A 7 29.39 35.38 23.99
C CYS A 7 28.86 35.25 25.42
N SER A 8 27.63 35.72 25.66
CA SER A 8 26.87 35.31 26.85
C SER A 8 26.38 33.87 26.67
N PRO A 9 26.59 32.95 27.63
CA PRO A 9 26.06 31.60 27.54
C PRO A 9 24.54 31.65 27.74
N SER A 10 23.77 31.46 26.67
CA SER A 10 22.36 31.15 26.79
C SER A 10 22.23 29.79 27.49
N ALA A 11 21.58 29.78 28.65
CA ALA A 11 21.27 28.58 29.39
C ALA A 11 20.48 27.62 28.48
N ARG A 12 21.02 26.42 28.21
CA ARG A 12 20.29 25.38 27.50
C ARG A 12 19.04 25.04 28.32
N GLN A 13 17.87 25.46 27.84
CA GLN A 13 16.62 24.89 28.29
C GLN A 13 16.68 23.39 27.99
N ALA A 14 16.75 22.58 29.05
CA ALA A 14 16.57 21.15 28.94
C ALA A 14 15.12 20.89 28.51
N VAL A 15 14.92 20.72 27.20
CA VAL A 15 13.65 20.23 26.66
C VAL A 15 13.55 18.77 27.10
N SER A 16 12.88 18.53 28.22
CA SER A 16 12.40 17.20 28.58
C SER A 16 11.38 16.79 27.52
N ALA A 17 11.85 16.08 26.49
CA ALA A 17 10.97 15.51 25.49
C ALA A 17 10.19 14.39 26.17
N SER A 18 8.98 14.69 26.65
CA SER A 18 8.05 13.70 27.18
C SER A 18 7.85 12.62 26.11
N ARG A 19 8.48 11.46 26.30
CA ARG A 19 8.32 10.32 25.41
C ARG A 19 7.04 9.59 25.79
N ILE A 20 6.22 9.30 24.79
CA ILE A 20 4.93 8.63 24.94
C ILE A 20 5.17 7.14 24.68
N LEU A 21 4.86 6.29 25.67
CA LEU A 21 5.00 4.84 25.57
C LEU A 21 3.77 4.22 24.88
N CYS A 22 3.98 3.21 24.04
CA CYS A 22 2.90 2.35 23.58
C CYS A 22 2.44 1.42 24.71
N LEU A 23 1.15 1.43 25.04
CA LEU A 23 0.57 0.63 26.13
C LEU A 23 0.09 -0.76 25.69
N HIS A 24 0.40 -1.19 24.46
CA HIS A 24 0.01 -2.51 23.98
C HIS A 24 0.86 -3.60 24.67
N ALA A 25 0.23 -4.69 25.11
CA ALA A 25 0.90 -5.75 25.87
C ALA A 25 2.06 -6.35 25.05
N GLY A 26 3.27 -6.31 25.60
CA GLY A 26 4.50 -6.77 24.92
C GLY A 26 5.15 -5.76 23.98
N CYS A 27 4.60 -4.55 23.83
CA CYS A 27 5.21 -3.48 23.04
C CYS A 27 5.98 -2.50 23.92
N HIS A 28 7.23 -2.22 23.56
CA HIS A 28 8.13 -1.34 24.33
C HIS A 28 8.59 -0.10 23.54
N HIS A 29 7.84 0.30 22.51
CA HIS A 29 8.21 1.45 21.67
C HIS A 29 7.79 2.79 22.29
N TRP A 30 8.66 3.79 22.13
CA TRP A 30 8.52 5.14 22.66
C TRP A 30 8.51 6.17 21.54
N PHE A 31 7.62 7.16 21.63
CA PHE A 31 7.40 8.15 20.58
C PHE A 31 7.59 9.57 21.11
N LYS A 32 8.08 10.46 20.25
CA LYS A 32 8.24 11.88 20.59
C LYS A 32 6.93 12.68 20.48
N MET A 33 5.96 12.17 19.72
CA MET A 33 4.71 12.85 19.37
C MET A 33 3.53 11.86 19.31
N ALA A 34 2.33 12.35 19.60
CA ALA A 34 1.10 11.54 19.60
C ALA A 34 0.74 11.02 18.20
N SER A 35 1.06 11.78 17.14
CA SER A 35 0.88 11.33 15.74
C SER A 35 1.71 10.09 15.44
N GLY A 36 2.98 10.05 15.86
CA GLY A 36 3.85 8.89 15.71
C GLY A 36 3.35 7.67 16.49
N LEU A 37 2.81 7.86 17.71
CA LEU A 37 2.18 6.78 18.45
C LEU A 37 0.92 6.26 17.75
N ASN A 38 0.08 7.15 17.21
CA ASN A 38 -1.12 6.74 16.49
C ASN A 38 -0.79 5.98 15.20
N HIS A 39 0.17 6.45 14.41
CA HIS A 39 0.66 5.71 13.25
C HIS A 39 1.17 4.33 13.65
N HIS A 40 2.05 4.24 14.65
CA HIS A 40 2.54 2.96 15.16
C HIS A 40 1.41 2.03 15.64
N ARG A 41 0.42 2.55 16.37
CA ARG A 41 -0.74 1.74 16.81
C ARG A 41 -1.55 1.24 15.62
N LEU A 42 -1.79 2.08 14.63
CA LEU A 42 -2.53 1.72 13.42
C LEU A 42 -1.78 0.66 12.60
N SER A 43 -0.47 0.79 12.44
CA SER A 43 0.34 -0.14 11.64
C SER A 43 0.66 -1.46 12.35
N PHE A 44 0.93 -1.44 13.66
CA PHE A 44 1.52 -2.59 14.38
C PHE A 44 0.59 -3.22 15.44
N HIS A 45 -0.49 -2.54 15.82
CA HIS A 45 -1.43 -3.05 16.83
C HIS A 45 -2.88 -3.13 16.33
N ASN A 46 -3.20 -2.45 15.22
CA ASN A 46 -4.51 -2.50 14.58
C ASN A 46 -4.54 -3.49 13.39
N TYR A 47 -3.40 -4.09 13.05
CA TYR A 47 -3.31 -5.26 12.16
C TYR A 47 -3.14 -6.51 13.00
N SER A 48 -4.26 -7.17 13.31
CA SER A 48 -4.23 -8.50 13.92
C SER A 48 -4.31 -9.54 12.81
N PHE A 49 -3.14 -9.95 12.28
CA PHE A 49 -3.03 -11.24 11.61
C PHE A 49 -3.05 -12.30 12.70
N HIS A 50 -4.20 -12.93 12.92
CA HIS A 50 -4.18 -14.24 13.55
C HIS A 50 -3.55 -15.23 12.55
N LYS A 51 -2.27 -15.56 12.79
CA LYS A 51 -1.61 -16.72 12.20
C LYS A 51 -2.34 -17.99 12.68
N SER A 52 -3.35 -18.40 11.92
CA SER A 52 -3.89 -19.77 11.97
C SER A 52 -3.38 -20.47 10.73
N GLY A 53 -2.42 -21.39 10.92
CA GLY A 53 -1.92 -22.22 9.83
C GLY A 53 -3.01 -23.16 9.28
N LEU A 54 -2.81 -23.52 8.01
CA LEU A 54 -3.53 -24.50 7.17
C LEU A 54 -4.87 -24.04 6.56
N PRO A 55 -5.17 -24.51 5.32
CA PRO A 55 -6.25 -23.98 4.50
C PRO A 55 -7.59 -24.43 5.08
N VAL A 56 -8.24 -23.50 5.80
CA VAL A 56 -9.59 -23.68 6.30
C VAL A 56 -10.52 -23.00 5.32
N HIS A 57 -11.13 -23.81 4.45
CA HIS A 57 -12.43 -23.53 3.85
C HIS A 57 -13.27 -22.78 4.88
N SER A 58 -13.78 -21.59 4.55
CA SER A 58 -14.53 -20.70 5.45
C SER A 58 -15.62 -21.44 6.22
N GLN A 59 -15.22 -22.02 7.34
CA GLN A 59 -16.03 -22.52 8.43
C GLN A 59 -15.44 -21.86 9.65
N SER A 60 -16.01 -20.70 9.95
CA SER A 60 -15.96 -19.98 11.21
C SER A 60 -15.69 -20.92 12.40
N THR A 61 -14.44 -20.99 12.86
CA THR A 61 -14.15 -21.53 14.19
C THR A 61 -14.51 -20.47 15.23
N SER A 62 -15.65 -20.72 15.87
CA SER A 62 -16.30 -19.98 16.95
C SER A 62 -17.06 -18.71 16.55
N PRO A 63 -18.41 -18.70 16.67
CA PRO A 63 -19.17 -17.47 16.61
C PRO A 63 -18.73 -16.59 17.77
N HIS A 64 -18.33 -15.35 17.51
CA HIS A 64 -18.62 -14.30 18.48
C HIS A 64 -20.14 -14.34 18.66
N GLU A 65 -20.62 -14.72 19.85
CA GLU A 65 -22.05 -14.77 20.17
C GLU A 65 -22.73 -13.49 19.68
N GLY A 66 -23.54 -13.62 18.61
CA GLY A 66 -24.42 -12.58 18.14
C GLY A 66 -23.96 -11.68 16.99
N ILE A 67 -23.02 -12.12 16.14
CA ILE A 67 -22.79 -11.48 14.83
C ILE A 67 -23.42 -12.33 13.72
N VAL A 68 -24.34 -11.73 12.96
CA VAL A 68 -24.94 -12.34 11.75
C VAL A 68 -24.29 -11.72 10.52
N HIS A 69 -23.72 -12.56 9.66
CA HIS A 69 -23.19 -12.16 8.35
C HIS A 69 -24.24 -12.48 7.29
N ASP A 70 -24.72 -11.46 6.59
CA ASP A 70 -25.67 -11.59 5.48
C ASP A 70 -24.96 -11.28 4.16
N TYR A 71 -24.79 -12.28 3.30
CA TYR A 71 -24.09 -12.12 2.02
C TYR A 71 -25.10 -11.82 0.91
N HIS A 72 -24.68 -11.01 -0.06
CA HIS A 72 -25.56 -10.72 -1.20
C HIS A 72 -25.86 -12.00 -1.99
N ASP A 73 -27.15 -12.24 -2.25
CA ASP A 73 -27.71 -13.41 -2.94
C ASP A 73 -27.19 -13.66 -4.37
N LYS A 74 -26.55 -12.67 -5.00
CA LYS A 74 -26.19 -12.68 -6.43
C LYS A 74 -24.70 -12.58 -6.68
N LEU A 75 -23.96 -11.91 -5.80
CA LEU A 75 -22.51 -11.77 -5.91
C LEU A 75 -21.86 -12.46 -4.73
N THR A 76 -21.87 -13.79 -4.76
CA THR A 76 -21.44 -14.63 -3.62
C THR A 76 -19.92 -14.82 -3.55
N GLY A 77 -19.16 -14.44 -4.59
CA GLY A 77 -17.72 -14.67 -4.69
C GLY A 77 -17.31 -16.15 -4.78
N MET A 78 -18.28 -17.09 -4.75
CA MET A 78 -18.01 -18.53 -4.69
C MET A 78 -17.76 -19.17 -6.07
N LEU A 79 -18.25 -18.54 -7.15
CA LEU A 79 -18.10 -19.05 -8.50
C LEU A 79 -16.79 -18.52 -9.09
N LYS A 80 -15.83 -19.42 -9.31
CA LYS A 80 -14.58 -19.10 -9.99
C LYS A 80 -14.82 -19.04 -11.50
N TYR A 81 -14.38 -17.96 -12.14
CA TYR A 81 -14.44 -17.79 -13.58
C TYR A 81 -13.02 -17.66 -14.14
N ASN A 82 -12.81 -18.13 -15.37
CA ASN A 82 -11.56 -17.91 -16.08
C ASN A 82 -11.54 -16.49 -16.69
N SER A 83 -10.39 -16.08 -17.24
CA SER A 83 -10.21 -14.77 -17.88
C SER A 83 -11.17 -14.50 -19.04
N ASN A 84 -11.80 -15.53 -19.60
CA ASN A 84 -12.81 -15.42 -20.66
C ASN A 84 -14.26 -15.36 -20.12
N GLY A 85 -14.43 -15.25 -18.79
CA GLY A 85 -15.75 -15.21 -18.15
C GLY A 85 -16.50 -16.55 -18.17
N GLN A 86 -15.80 -17.67 -18.34
CA GLN A 86 -16.40 -19.01 -18.29
C GLN A 86 -16.24 -19.63 -16.90
N PRO A 87 -17.26 -20.34 -16.39
CA PRO A 87 -17.18 -20.97 -15.07
C PRO A 87 -16.09 -22.04 -15.04
N ILE A 88 -15.23 -21.97 -14.03
CA ILE A 88 -14.20 -22.97 -13.74
C ILE A 88 -14.84 -24.06 -12.87
N HIS A 89 -14.57 -25.33 -13.17
CA HIS A 89 -15.06 -26.43 -12.35
C HIS A 89 -14.45 -26.33 -10.93
N PRO A 90 -15.22 -26.55 -9.84
CA PRO A 90 -14.73 -26.35 -8.47
C PRO A 90 -13.43 -27.09 -8.13
N ASN A 91 -13.17 -28.21 -8.79
CA ASN A 91 -11.99 -29.05 -8.59
C ASN A 91 -10.87 -28.84 -9.62
N SER A 92 -10.97 -27.81 -10.48
CA SER A 92 -9.87 -27.49 -11.41
C SER A 92 -8.64 -27.05 -10.62
N PRO A 93 -7.45 -27.60 -10.90
CA PRO A 93 -6.23 -27.10 -10.28
C PRO A 93 -6.03 -25.63 -10.64
N PRO A 94 -5.49 -24.80 -9.71
CA PRO A 94 -5.12 -23.44 -10.06
C PRO A 94 -4.14 -23.46 -11.24
N PRO A 95 -4.11 -22.40 -12.07
CA PRO A 95 -3.05 -22.26 -13.06
C PRO A 95 -1.69 -22.44 -12.36
N PRO A 96 -0.73 -23.14 -12.97
CA PRO A 96 0.61 -23.20 -12.41
C PRO A 96 1.09 -21.77 -12.22
N VAL A 97 1.41 -21.41 -10.96
CA VAL A 97 2.16 -20.19 -10.70
C VAL A 97 3.40 -20.30 -11.57
N SER A 98 3.67 -19.30 -12.39
CA SER A 98 4.96 -19.21 -13.03
C SER A 98 5.98 -19.14 -11.91
N GLU A 99 6.57 -20.27 -11.53
CA GLU A 99 7.70 -20.33 -10.61
C GLU A 99 8.78 -19.51 -11.29
N LYS A 100 8.92 -18.25 -10.87
CA LYS A 100 10.08 -17.46 -11.25
C LYS A 100 11.28 -18.20 -10.69
N ASP A 101 12.32 -18.30 -11.50
CA ASP A 101 13.58 -18.90 -11.07
C ASP A 101 14.01 -18.22 -9.76
N PRO A 102 14.40 -18.97 -8.70
CA PRO A 102 14.87 -18.37 -7.45
C PRO A 102 16.01 -17.37 -7.64
N ASP A 103 16.75 -17.47 -8.75
CA ASP A 103 17.83 -16.57 -9.14
C ASP A 103 17.40 -15.51 -10.19
N ASP A 104 16.10 -15.37 -10.48
CA ASP A 104 15.56 -14.30 -11.34
C ASP A 104 15.49 -12.96 -10.59
N TRP A 105 16.64 -12.27 -10.56
CA TRP A 105 16.77 -10.91 -10.03
C TRP A 105 16.50 -9.83 -11.08
N GLY A 106 15.84 -10.15 -12.19
CA GLY A 106 15.50 -9.15 -13.22
C GLY A 106 14.62 -8.04 -12.67
N PRO A 107 14.94 -6.75 -12.87
CA PRO A 107 15.95 -6.18 -13.77
C PRO A 107 17.34 -5.92 -13.17
N TYR A 108 17.56 -6.17 -11.89
CA TYR A 108 18.78 -5.85 -11.14
C TYR A 108 19.97 -6.73 -11.50
N GLY A 109 19.71 -7.95 -11.98
CA GLY A 109 20.70 -8.89 -12.50
C GLY A 109 21.37 -9.76 -11.44
N ASN A 110 21.37 -9.36 -10.17
CA ASN A 110 21.74 -10.19 -9.02
C ASN A 110 21.18 -9.63 -7.70
N GLN A 111 21.24 -10.45 -6.65
CA GLN A 111 20.80 -10.09 -5.29
C GLN A 111 21.49 -8.83 -4.74
N LEU A 112 22.81 -8.69 -4.92
CA LEU A 112 23.55 -7.55 -4.39
C LEU A 112 23.05 -6.22 -4.97
N HIS A 113 22.74 -6.19 -6.26
CA HIS A 113 22.19 -5.00 -6.92
C HIS A 113 20.78 -4.67 -6.40
N PHE A 114 19.95 -5.69 -6.18
CA PHE A 114 18.61 -5.51 -5.61
C PHE A 114 18.67 -4.94 -4.19
N GLU A 115 19.42 -5.58 -3.28
CA GLU A 115 19.55 -5.14 -1.88
C GLU A 115 20.19 -3.75 -1.78
N THR A 116 21.16 -3.44 -2.66
CA THR A 116 21.74 -2.10 -2.73
C THR A 116 20.69 -1.06 -3.15
N ALA A 117 19.83 -1.39 -4.11
CA ALA A 117 18.78 -0.49 -4.56
C ALA A 117 17.72 -0.27 -3.46
N GLU A 118 17.27 -1.33 -2.81
CA GLU A 118 16.33 -1.29 -1.68
C GLU A 118 16.89 -0.40 -0.55
N PHE A 119 18.12 -0.65 -0.13
CA PHE A 119 18.75 0.15 0.92
C PHE A 119 18.87 1.63 0.53
N ILE A 120 19.37 1.94 -0.66
CA ILE A 120 19.60 3.33 -1.10
C ILE A 120 18.27 4.10 -1.27
N PHE A 121 17.28 3.47 -1.89
CA PHE A 121 16.04 4.12 -2.31
C PHE A 121 14.97 4.11 -1.22
N GLN A 122 14.71 2.95 -0.62
CA GLN A 122 13.59 2.75 0.32
C GLN A 122 14.01 3.00 1.78
N GLU A 123 15.17 2.51 2.20
CA GLU A 123 15.57 2.65 3.61
C GLU A 123 16.28 3.97 3.92
N ALA A 124 17.26 4.34 3.09
CA ALA A 124 18.12 5.49 3.32
C ALA A 124 17.60 6.77 2.65
N GLU A 125 16.64 6.66 1.72
CA GLU A 125 16.04 7.76 0.94
C GLU A 125 17.11 8.76 0.44
N MET A 126 18.18 8.23 -0.17
CA MET A 126 19.34 9.06 -0.52
C MET A 126 19.03 9.98 -1.70
N SER A 127 19.49 11.24 -1.60
CA SER A 127 19.43 12.16 -2.75
C SER A 127 20.35 11.69 -3.88
N ALA A 128 20.00 11.98 -5.13
CA ALA A 128 20.80 11.65 -6.32
C ALA A 128 22.31 12.00 -6.15
N SER A 129 22.60 13.20 -5.63
CA SER A 129 23.98 13.64 -5.36
C SER A 129 24.73 12.77 -4.33
N LYS A 130 24.03 12.22 -3.34
CA LYS A 130 24.62 11.32 -2.34
C LYS A 130 24.82 9.92 -2.92
N ILE A 131 23.92 9.47 -3.79
CA ILE A 131 24.02 8.21 -4.52
C ILE A 131 25.27 8.23 -5.41
N ASP A 132 25.43 9.26 -6.24
CA ASP A 132 26.60 9.39 -7.11
C ASP A 132 27.90 9.42 -6.30
N LYS A 133 27.91 10.13 -5.17
CA LYS A 133 29.07 10.17 -4.28
C LYS A 133 29.38 8.79 -3.69
N LEU A 134 28.36 8.04 -3.27
CA LEU A 134 28.54 6.69 -2.73
C LEU A 134 29.12 5.75 -3.80
N LEU A 135 28.55 5.74 -5.00
CA LEU A 135 29.00 4.89 -6.11
C LEU A 135 30.42 5.26 -6.56
N TYR A 136 30.77 6.55 -6.57
CA TYR A 136 32.13 7.02 -6.82
C TYR A 136 33.13 6.52 -5.77
N LEU A 137 32.79 6.61 -4.47
CA LEU A 137 33.64 6.11 -3.39
C LEU A 137 33.81 4.60 -3.46
N TRP A 138 32.77 3.87 -3.84
CA TRP A 138 32.80 2.43 -4.05
C TRP A 138 33.77 2.05 -5.17
N GLY A 139 33.69 2.72 -6.32
CA GLY A 139 34.59 2.47 -7.46
C GLY A 139 36.05 2.84 -7.17
N CYS A 140 36.30 3.75 -6.24
CA CYS A 140 37.65 4.08 -5.76
C CYS A 140 38.23 3.04 -4.78
N SER A 141 37.43 2.08 -4.30
CA SER A 141 37.88 1.12 -3.30
C SER A 141 38.91 0.13 -3.87
N SER A 142 40.03 -0.05 -3.15
CA SER A 142 41.19 -0.82 -3.61
C SER A 142 40.94 -2.33 -3.70
N SER A 143 39.77 -2.83 -3.30
CA SER A 143 39.40 -4.25 -3.29
C SER A 143 38.74 -4.73 -4.60
N GLY A 144 38.59 -3.86 -5.61
CA GLY A 144 38.31 -4.28 -7.00
C GLY A 144 36.84 -4.61 -7.31
N GLY A 145 35.90 -4.27 -6.44
CA GLY A 145 34.47 -4.40 -6.75
C GLY A 145 34.00 -3.26 -7.66
N GLN A 146 33.40 -3.59 -8.80
CA GLN A 146 32.61 -2.60 -9.55
C GLN A 146 31.40 -2.18 -8.70
N PRO A 147 31.02 -0.88 -8.71
CA PRO A 147 29.82 -0.46 -8.02
C PRO A 147 28.57 -1.14 -8.63
N PRO A 148 27.53 -1.44 -7.83
CA PRO A 148 26.31 -2.09 -8.33
C PRO A 148 25.59 -1.30 -9.45
N PHE A 149 25.75 0.03 -9.43
CA PHE A 149 25.21 0.95 -10.44
C PHE A 149 26.30 1.96 -10.84
N SER A 150 26.24 2.46 -12.07
CA SER A 150 27.17 3.49 -12.55
C SER A 150 26.91 4.87 -11.94
N ASP A 151 25.63 5.21 -11.76
CA ASP A 151 25.13 6.47 -11.23
C ASP A 151 23.69 6.32 -10.72
N HIS A 152 23.12 7.41 -10.18
CA HIS A 152 21.72 7.43 -9.74
C HIS A 152 20.72 7.19 -10.88
N ASN A 153 20.99 7.64 -12.11
CA ASN A 153 20.07 7.42 -13.24
C ASN A 153 19.93 5.93 -13.52
N LYS A 154 21.05 5.20 -13.51
CA LYS A 154 21.00 3.76 -13.77
C LYS A 154 20.28 2.99 -12.67
N LEU A 155 20.43 3.43 -11.43
CA LEU A 155 19.65 2.91 -10.31
C LEU A 155 18.15 3.15 -10.53
N TYR A 156 17.74 4.39 -10.80
CA TYR A 156 16.32 4.75 -10.98
C TYR A 156 15.70 4.03 -12.19
N GLU A 157 16.38 4.00 -13.33
CA GLU A 157 15.95 3.23 -14.50
C GLU A 157 15.73 1.75 -14.18
N THR A 158 16.59 1.16 -13.34
CA THR A 158 16.47 -0.24 -12.95
C THR A 158 15.28 -0.45 -12.02
N ILE A 159 15.03 0.46 -11.07
CA ILE A 159 13.85 0.44 -10.21
C ILE A 159 12.58 0.56 -11.07
N ASP A 160 12.54 1.53 -11.98
CA ASP A 160 11.40 1.78 -12.89
C ASP A 160 11.14 0.62 -13.86
N ALA A 161 12.17 -0.17 -14.19
CA ALA A 161 12.05 -1.36 -15.03
C ALA A 161 11.54 -2.60 -14.29
N THR A 162 11.31 -2.52 -12.96
CA THR A 162 10.87 -3.65 -12.14
C THR A 162 9.47 -4.11 -12.56
N LYS A 163 9.37 -5.35 -13.07
CA LYS A 163 8.14 -5.90 -13.65
C LYS A 163 7.11 -6.43 -12.65
N LEU A 164 7.29 -6.18 -11.34
CA LEU A 164 6.36 -6.66 -10.33
C LEU A 164 5.07 -5.83 -10.37
N GLY A 165 3.99 -6.43 -10.88
CA GLY A 165 2.64 -5.83 -10.84
C GLY A 165 2.48 -4.60 -11.73
N ASP A 166 3.08 -4.64 -12.93
CA ASP A 166 3.16 -3.58 -13.97
C ASP A 166 1.90 -2.71 -14.08
N VAL A 167 1.80 -1.71 -13.21
CA VAL A 167 0.92 -0.56 -13.37
C VAL A 167 1.80 0.65 -13.22
N ARG A 168 2.08 1.29 -14.35
CA ARG A 168 2.88 2.52 -14.38
C ARG A 168 2.17 3.61 -13.59
N TRP A 169 2.97 4.38 -12.88
CA TRP A 169 2.53 5.67 -12.37
C TRP A 169 2.22 6.59 -13.54
N ASP A 170 1.04 7.19 -13.50
CA ASP A 170 0.58 8.23 -14.41
C ASP A 170 0.33 9.51 -13.60
N THR A 171 0.31 10.64 -14.29
CA THR A 171 0.16 11.95 -13.66
C THR A 171 -0.77 12.84 -14.43
N PHE A 172 -1.49 13.67 -13.69
CA PHE A 172 -2.09 14.86 -14.27
C PHE A 172 -1.96 16.03 -13.32
N GLY A 173 -1.73 17.21 -13.91
CA GLY A 173 -1.77 18.47 -13.19
C GLY A 173 -3.21 18.92 -13.03
N PHE A 174 -3.58 19.35 -11.84
CA PHE A 174 -4.85 20.03 -11.59
C PHE A 174 -4.61 21.32 -10.81
N ARG A 175 -5.44 22.32 -11.11
CA ARG A 175 -5.49 23.59 -10.39
C ARG A 175 -6.93 23.89 -10.02
N TYR A 176 -7.11 24.68 -8.99
CA TYR A 176 -8.43 25.18 -8.62
C TYR A 176 -9.12 25.86 -9.81
N ASN A 177 -10.35 25.44 -10.12
CA ASN A 177 -11.15 25.94 -11.24
C ASN A 177 -12.48 26.58 -10.81
N GLY A 178 -12.67 26.80 -9.50
CA GLY A 178 -13.86 27.43 -8.94
C GLY A 178 -13.81 28.95 -8.97
N GLU A 179 -14.73 29.61 -8.26
CA GLU A 179 -14.80 31.07 -8.15
C GLU A 179 -13.63 31.64 -7.36
N TRP A 180 -13.01 32.69 -7.89
CA TRP A 180 -11.88 33.35 -7.25
C TRP A 180 -12.37 34.45 -6.31
N PRO A 181 -11.78 34.59 -5.11
CA PRO A 181 -11.99 35.76 -4.28
C PRO A 181 -11.59 37.03 -5.04
N THR A 182 -12.39 38.09 -4.93
CA THR A 182 -12.14 39.37 -5.62
C THR A 182 -10.86 40.05 -5.13
N ASP A 183 -10.49 39.83 -3.86
CA ASP A 183 -9.28 40.32 -3.22
C ASP A 183 -8.60 39.20 -2.42
N ASN A 184 -7.27 39.23 -2.32
CA ASN A 184 -6.44 38.28 -1.57
C ASN A 184 -6.62 36.81 -1.99
N VAL A 185 -6.32 36.49 -3.26
CA VAL A 185 -6.28 35.11 -3.75
C VAL A 185 -5.24 34.31 -2.95
N PRO A 186 -5.64 33.23 -2.26
CA PRO A 186 -4.69 32.37 -1.59
C PRO A 186 -3.74 31.70 -2.59
N PRO A 187 -2.43 31.56 -2.27
CA PRO A 187 -1.46 30.94 -3.18
C PRO A 187 -1.90 29.57 -3.70
N TRP A 188 -2.52 28.73 -2.85
CA TRP A 188 -2.98 27.40 -3.23
C TRP A 188 -4.02 27.38 -4.38
N MET A 189 -4.73 28.49 -4.64
CA MET A 189 -5.68 28.57 -5.75
C MET A 189 -5.00 28.81 -7.11
N ASP A 190 -3.78 29.36 -7.12
CA ASP A 190 -3.01 29.65 -8.34
C ASP A 190 -1.99 28.55 -8.66
N GLU A 191 -1.62 27.73 -7.65
CA GLU A 191 -0.69 26.62 -7.81
C GLU A 191 -1.27 25.47 -8.65
N VAL A 192 -0.40 24.82 -9.42
CA VAL A 192 -0.69 23.54 -10.10
C VAL A 192 -0.20 22.41 -9.23
N TYR A 193 -1.09 21.50 -8.86
CA TYR A 193 -0.76 20.29 -8.11
C TYR A 193 -0.67 19.11 -9.06
N GLU A 194 0.41 18.34 -8.94
CA GLU A 194 0.54 17.07 -9.64
C GLU A 194 -0.10 15.95 -8.80
N TYR A 195 -1.07 15.27 -9.39
CA TYR A 195 -1.60 14.03 -8.83
C TYR A 195 -0.89 12.85 -9.50
N TRP A 196 -0.31 11.97 -8.69
CA TRP A 196 0.32 10.73 -9.13
C TRP A 196 -0.61 9.57 -8.79
N PHE A 197 -0.90 8.71 -9.77
CA PHE A 197 -1.78 7.55 -9.58
C PHE A 197 -1.38 6.39 -10.47
N CYS A 198 -1.76 5.18 -10.08
CA CYS A 198 -1.74 4.00 -10.96
C CYS A 198 -3.16 3.75 -11.45
N ASP A 199 -3.34 3.26 -12.68
CA ASP A 199 -4.66 2.88 -13.20
C ASP A 199 -5.35 1.90 -12.23
N PRO A 200 -6.43 2.30 -11.54
CA PRO A 200 -7.00 1.49 -10.47
C PRO A 200 -7.55 0.14 -10.98
N SER A 201 -8.05 0.11 -12.22
CA SER A 201 -8.60 -1.10 -12.83
C SER A 201 -7.51 -2.13 -13.06
N THR A 202 -6.38 -1.73 -13.64
CA THR A 202 -5.23 -2.60 -13.87
C THR A 202 -4.61 -3.04 -12.55
N LEU A 203 -4.50 -2.14 -11.57
CA LEU A 203 -3.96 -2.45 -10.25
C LEU A 203 -4.79 -3.52 -9.54
N VAL A 204 -6.11 -3.35 -9.50
CA VAL A 204 -7.02 -4.32 -8.90
C VAL A 204 -7.02 -5.64 -9.68
N GLY A 205 -6.93 -5.59 -11.02
CA GLY A 205 -6.77 -6.79 -11.84
C GLY A 205 -5.48 -7.56 -11.52
N ASN A 206 -4.37 -6.87 -11.30
CA ASN A 206 -3.10 -7.46 -10.88
C ASN A 206 -3.20 -8.08 -9.48
N MET A 207 -3.87 -7.40 -8.53
CA MET A 207 -4.14 -7.95 -7.20
C MET A 207 -4.96 -9.25 -7.28
N PHE A 208 -6.03 -9.28 -8.07
CA PHE A 208 -6.84 -10.49 -8.27
C PHE A 208 -6.11 -11.62 -9.00
N SER A 209 -5.06 -11.30 -9.75
CA SER A 209 -4.25 -12.29 -10.45
C SER A 209 -3.13 -12.88 -9.58
N ASN A 210 -2.82 -12.25 -8.45
CA ASN A 210 -1.79 -12.72 -7.52
C ASN A 210 -2.42 -13.54 -6.39
N MET A 211 -2.09 -14.83 -6.33
CA MET A 211 -2.63 -15.76 -5.34
C MET A 211 -2.20 -15.45 -3.89
N GLU A 212 -1.17 -14.62 -3.67
CA GLU A 212 -0.81 -14.17 -2.32
C GLU A 212 -1.91 -13.29 -1.70
N PHE A 213 -2.76 -12.69 -2.52
CA PHE A 213 -3.96 -11.95 -2.05
C PHE A 213 -5.20 -12.84 -1.96
N ASP A 214 -5.09 -14.15 -2.21
CA ASP A 214 -6.23 -15.04 -1.98
C ASP A 214 -6.61 -15.03 -0.50
N SER A 215 -7.91 -14.93 -0.23
CA SER A 215 -8.48 -14.71 1.13
C SER A 215 -8.15 -13.38 1.81
N GLU A 216 -7.35 -12.49 1.20
CA GLU A 216 -7.10 -11.13 1.70
C GLU A 216 -8.13 -10.11 1.19
N ILE A 217 -8.94 -10.50 0.20
CA ILE A 217 -9.98 -9.66 -0.40
C ILE A 217 -11.34 -10.35 -0.29
N ASP A 218 -12.32 -9.63 0.25
CA ASP A 218 -13.71 -10.04 0.18
C ASP A 218 -14.23 -9.83 -1.24
N TYR A 219 -14.66 -10.90 -1.89
CA TYR A 219 -15.19 -10.84 -3.27
C TYR A 219 -16.69 -10.56 -3.33
N ALA A 220 -17.37 -10.60 -2.19
CA ALA A 220 -18.81 -10.46 -2.06
C ALA A 220 -19.12 -9.30 -1.10
N PRO A 221 -20.07 -8.39 -1.43
CA PRO A 221 -20.61 -7.50 -0.43
C PRO A 221 -21.43 -8.30 0.58
N TYR A 222 -21.31 -7.91 1.84
CA TYR A 222 -22.02 -8.54 2.94
C TYR A 222 -22.38 -7.50 4.00
N TRP A 223 -23.29 -7.86 4.92
CA TRP A 223 -23.68 -7.06 6.05
C TRP A 223 -23.42 -7.80 7.36
N ASP A 224 -22.80 -7.09 8.30
CA ASP A 224 -22.58 -7.59 9.65
C ASP A 224 -23.55 -6.92 10.63
N PHE A 225 -24.41 -7.71 11.26
CA PHE A 225 -25.32 -7.22 12.29
C PHE A 225 -24.87 -7.71 13.68
N THR A 226 -24.75 -6.78 14.63
CA THR A 226 -24.58 -7.14 16.05
C THR A 226 -25.92 -7.44 16.71
N VAL A 227 -25.88 -8.09 17.89
CA VAL A 227 -27.02 -8.18 18.81
C VAL A 227 -27.66 -6.80 19.01
N GLY A 228 -28.86 -6.62 18.46
CA GLY A 228 -29.59 -5.34 18.45
C GLY A 228 -29.68 -4.64 17.08
N ASP A 229 -29.51 -5.37 15.98
CA ASP A 229 -29.75 -4.94 14.59
C ASP A 229 -28.97 -3.71 14.14
N LYS A 230 -27.80 -3.47 14.76
CA LYS A 230 -26.87 -2.42 14.31
C LYS A 230 -25.86 -3.00 13.34
N GLN A 231 -25.83 -2.42 12.15
CA GLN A 231 -24.85 -2.75 11.12
C GLN A 231 -23.46 -2.28 11.54
N ARG A 232 -22.46 -3.14 11.35
CA ARG A 232 -21.05 -2.80 11.49
C ARG A 232 -20.45 -2.52 10.12
N TYR A 233 -19.67 -1.45 10.04
CA TYR A 233 -18.87 -1.11 8.87
C TYR A 233 -17.40 -1.29 9.23
N GLN A 234 -16.67 -2.10 8.47
CA GLN A 234 -15.25 -2.38 8.72
C GLN A 234 -14.39 -2.35 7.46
N ASN A 235 -14.93 -2.77 6.31
CA ASN A 235 -14.23 -2.74 5.03
C ASN A 235 -15.17 -2.23 3.92
N PHE A 236 -14.64 -2.12 2.70
CA PHE A 236 -15.36 -1.60 1.54
C PHE A 236 -16.58 -2.46 1.16
N MET A 237 -16.44 -3.78 1.26
CA MET A 237 -17.49 -4.75 0.89
C MET A 237 -18.63 -4.83 1.93
N LEU A 238 -18.38 -4.37 3.15
CA LEU A 238 -19.37 -4.12 4.21
C LEU A 238 -20.18 -2.83 4.03
N GLY A 239 -19.89 -2.04 2.99
CA GLY A 239 -20.54 -0.77 2.73
C GLY A 239 -21.82 -0.90 1.89
N ASP A 240 -22.81 -0.06 2.21
CA ASP A 240 -24.08 0.01 1.46
C ASP A 240 -23.85 0.31 -0.03
N TRP A 241 -22.78 1.04 -0.35
CA TRP A 241 -22.43 1.33 -1.73
C TRP A 241 -22.15 0.05 -2.54
N ALA A 242 -21.32 -0.87 -2.02
CA ALA A 242 -20.95 -2.09 -2.73
C ALA A 242 -22.18 -2.98 -2.95
N TRP A 243 -23.03 -3.11 -1.92
CA TRP A 243 -24.31 -3.81 -2.02
C TRP A 243 -25.22 -3.20 -3.11
N LEU A 244 -25.39 -1.88 -3.09
CA LEU A 244 -26.24 -1.17 -4.06
C LEU A 244 -25.71 -1.28 -5.50
N GLN A 245 -24.40 -1.35 -5.72
CA GLN A 245 -23.85 -1.57 -7.05
C GLN A 245 -24.31 -2.91 -7.63
N VAL A 246 -24.28 -3.99 -6.87
CA VAL A 246 -24.73 -5.32 -7.33
C VAL A 246 -26.21 -5.27 -7.76
N VAL A 247 -27.05 -4.61 -6.98
CA VAL A 247 -28.47 -4.41 -7.32
C VAL A 247 -28.65 -3.60 -8.61
N ARG A 248 -27.87 -2.53 -8.80
CA ARG A 248 -27.92 -1.67 -10.01
C ARG A 248 -27.49 -2.40 -11.29
N PHE A 249 -26.41 -3.18 -11.24
CA PHE A 249 -25.95 -3.94 -12.41
C PHE A 249 -26.93 -5.05 -12.78
N HIS A 250 -27.52 -5.73 -11.80
CA HIS A 250 -28.54 -6.73 -12.07
C HIS A 250 -29.79 -6.12 -12.70
N THR A 251 -30.32 -5.03 -12.15
CA THR A 251 -31.53 -4.39 -12.71
C THR A 251 -31.30 -3.84 -14.12
N SER A 252 -30.09 -3.37 -14.44
CA SER A 252 -29.71 -2.88 -15.77
C SER A 252 -29.51 -3.99 -16.81
N SER A 253 -28.98 -5.16 -16.40
CA SER A 253 -28.79 -6.32 -17.27
C SER A 253 -30.11 -6.91 -17.78
N PHE A 254 -31.16 -6.91 -16.96
CA PHE A 254 -32.49 -7.37 -17.36
C PHE A 254 -33.20 -6.40 -18.33
N ALA A 255 -32.86 -5.10 -18.31
CA ALA A 255 -33.42 -4.12 -19.24
C ALA A 255 -32.87 -4.28 -20.68
N ASN A 256 -31.64 -4.78 -20.83
CA ASN A 256 -31.00 -4.98 -22.14
C ASN A 256 -31.17 -6.40 -22.71
N ALA A 257 -31.81 -7.32 -21.98
CA ALA A 257 -32.09 -8.69 -22.43
C ALA A 257 -33.50 -8.86 -23.05
N GLN A 258 -34.19 -7.77 -23.34
CA GLN A 258 -35.58 -7.76 -23.86
C GLN A 258 -35.78 -7.01 -25.19
N LEU A 259 -34.73 -6.87 -26.01
CA LEU A 259 -34.86 -6.44 -27.41
C LEU A 259 -34.25 -7.45 -28.37
#